data_AF-A0A2A4G4G9-F1
#
_entry.id   AF-A0A2A4G4G9-F1
#
_cell.length_a   1.000
_cell.length_b   1.000
_cell.length_c   1.000
_cell.angle_alpha   90.00
_cell.angle_beta   90.00
_cell.angle_gamma   90.00
#
_symmetry.space_group_name_H-M   'P 1'
#
loop_
_entity.id
_entity.type
_entity.pdbx_description
1 polymer ?
#
loop_
_entity_poly.entity_id
_entity_poly.type
_entity_poly.pdbx_seq_one_letter_code
_entity_poly.pdbx_strand_id
1 'polypeptide(L)'
;MNILYILGNGFDLSLGLKTSYSHFYTHYLSQKSKHPIIVKLKEEIKDVNSNWSDLEIALGKFTTNLTSLEDFDIVNDDIRYSLSNYLKAQEESLVLNNGIIKSITQFFAKPETPLPLTELRRLVKYKNKWSSSQWNVNIVTFNYTQIVEKIFENSNNLKIGNHHNHTIQLRSVNHIHGLVDKDLIMGINDVSQLSNKSFHENIDFLESFIKPIANQALQHA
;
A
#
# COMPACT_ATOMS: atom_id res chain seq x y z
N MET A 1 12.86 20.30 -11.46
CA MET A 1 11.42 19.96 -11.33
C MET A 1 11.26 18.95 -10.20
N ASN A 2 10.22 19.04 -9.37
CA ASN A 2 9.87 18.00 -8.40
C ASN A 2 8.65 17.22 -8.91
N ILE A 3 8.71 15.90 -8.86
CA ILE A 3 7.68 14.97 -9.33
C ILE A 3 7.33 14.05 -8.17
N LEU A 4 6.03 13.90 -7.89
CA LEU A 4 5.52 12.95 -6.92
C LEU A 4 4.69 11.90 -7.65
N TYR A 5 5.05 10.63 -7.47
CA TYR A 5 4.21 9.50 -7.84
C TYR A 5 3.47 9.02 -6.61
N ILE A 6 2.17 8.76 -6.78
CA ILE A 6 1.33 8.18 -5.75
C ILE A 6 0.92 6.80 -6.26
N LEU A 7 1.39 5.75 -5.60
CA LEU A 7 1.14 4.37 -5.98
C LEU A 7 0.10 3.74 -5.06
N GLY A 8 -0.95 3.20 -5.67
CA GLY A 8 -1.88 2.28 -5.01
C GLY A 8 -1.66 0.85 -5.50
N ASN A 9 -2.48 -0.07 -5.01
CA ASN A 9 -2.28 -1.49 -5.27
C ASN A 9 -2.38 -1.90 -6.75
N GLY A 10 -2.93 -1.05 -7.60
CA GLY A 10 -2.87 -1.23 -9.05
C GLY A 10 -1.44 -1.45 -9.57
N PHE A 11 -0.43 -0.89 -8.90
CA PHE A 11 0.98 -1.12 -9.23
C PHE A 11 1.36 -2.60 -9.08
N ASP A 12 1.17 -3.19 -7.90
CA ASP A 12 1.47 -4.60 -7.64
C ASP A 12 0.65 -5.54 -8.54
N LEU A 13 -0.65 -5.25 -8.70
CA LEU A 13 -1.54 -6.01 -9.59
C LEU A 13 -1.06 -5.97 -11.05
N SER A 14 -0.54 -4.83 -11.51
CA SER A 14 0.00 -4.69 -12.87
C SER A 14 1.24 -5.54 -13.11
N LEU A 15 1.94 -5.93 -12.04
CA LEU A 15 3.08 -6.84 -12.07
C LEU A 15 2.66 -8.31 -11.90
N GLY A 16 1.35 -8.58 -11.84
CA GLY A 16 0.78 -9.93 -11.73
C GLY A 16 0.70 -10.47 -10.30
N LEU A 17 1.02 -9.67 -9.29
CA LEU A 17 0.90 -10.07 -7.89
C LEU A 17 -0.56 -10.22 -7.48
N LYS A 18 -0.87 -11.21 -6.64
CA LYS A 18 -2.22 -11.40 -6.08
C LYS A 18 -2.38 -10.64 -4.77
N THR A 19 -2.22 -9.32 -4.80
CA THR A 19 -2.17 -8.49 -3.59
C THR A 19 -3.49 -7.83 -3.22
N SER A 20 -4.54 -7.92 -4.05
CA SER A 20 -5.85 -7.41 -3.65
C SER A 20 -6.42 -8.16 -2.45
N TYR A 21 -7.25 -7.49 -1.66
CA TYR A 21 -7.91 -8.17 -0.54
C TYR A 21 -8.76 -9.35 -0.97
N SER A 22 -9.38 -9.36 -2.16
CA SER A 22 -10.09 -10.55 -2.65
C SER A 22 -9.19 -11.80 -2.74
N HIS A 23 -7.94 -11.65 -3.15
CA HIS A 23 -6.99 -12.75 -3.18
C HIS A 23 -6.57 -13.16 -1.76
N PHE A 24 -6.28 -12.19 -0.90
CA PHE A 24 -5.96 -12.43 0.50
C PHE A 24 -7.11 -13.12 1.25
N TYR A 25 -8.35 -12.66 1.07
CA TYR A 25 -9.55 -13.25 1.65
C TYR A 25 -9.68 -14.73 1.36
N THR A 26 -9.49 -15.10 0.10
CA THR A 26 -9.54 -16.49 -0.33
C THR A 26 -8.53 -17.33 0.45
N HIS A 27 -7.32 -16.78 0.68
CA HIS A 27 -6.30 -17.41 1.51
C HIS A 27 -6.71 -17.46 2.99
N TYR A 28 -7.09 -16.32 3.57
CA TYR A 28 -7.42 -16.18 4.98
C TYR A 28 -8.60 -17.06 5.42
N LEU A 29 -9.67 -17.11 4.61
CA LEU A 29 -10.85 -17.94 4.87
C LEU A 29 -10.56 -19.44 4.74
N SER A 30 -9.53 -19.83 3.99
CA SER A 30 -9.11 -21.24 3.88
C SER A 30 -8.38 -21.75 5.13
N GLN A 31 -7.81 -20.84 5.93
CA GLN A 31 -7.11 -21.17 7.17
C GLN A 31 -8.12 -21.42 8.30
N LYS A 32 -8.07 -22.59 8.92
CA LYS A 32 -8.93 -22.90 10.08
C LYS A 32 -8.40 -22.20 11.34
N SER A 33 -9.29 -21.59 12.11
CA SER A 33 -9.02 -21.13 13.47
C SER A 33 -9.93 -21.87 14.45
N LYS A 34 -9.45 -22.07 15.68
CA LYS A 34 -10.25 -22.60 16.79
C LYS A 34 -10.75 -21.48 17.72
N HIS A 35 -10.25 -20.26 17.55
CA HIS A 35 -10.59 -19.15 18.42
C HIS A 35 -11.99 -18.61 18.06
N PRO A 36 -12.96 -18.56 19.00
CA PRO A 36 -14.35 -18.23 18.68
C PRO A 36 -14.53 -16.90 17.93
N ILE A 37 -13.85 -15.83 18.36
CA ILE A 37 -13.98 -14.52 17.70
C ILE A 37 -13.44 -14.51 16.27
N ILE A 38 -12.39 -15.30 15.99
CA ILE A 38 -11.80 -15.41 14.66
C ILE A 38 -12.71 -16.23 13.74
N VAL A 39 -13.33 -17.29 14.26
CA VAL A 39 -14.35 -18.05 13.51
C VAL A 39 -15.50 -17.13 13.12
N LYS A 40 -16.01 -16.35 14.07
CA LYS A 40 -17.09 -15.38 13.83
C LYS A 40 -16.68 -14.31 12.82
N LEU A 41 -15.47 -13.76 12.93
CA LEU A 41 -14.93 -12.83 11.95
C LEU A 41 -14.99 -13.44 10.56
N LYS A 42 -14.39 -14.63 10.37
CA LYS A 42 -14.34 -15.33 9.08
C LYS A 42 -15.72 -15.61 8.49
N GLU A 43 -16.71 -15.89 9.31
CA GLU A 43 -18.10 -16.06 8.88
C GLU A 43 -18.71 -14.74 8.36
N GLU A 44 -18.56 -13.64 9.11
CA GLU A 44 -19.13 -12.33 8.74
C GLU A 44 -18.46 -11.73 7.51
N ILE A 45 -17.15 -11.95 7.36
CA ILE A 45 -16.40 -11.37 6.25
C ILE A 45 -16.48 -12.21 4.97
N LYS A 46 -17.06 -13.41 5.02
CA LYS A 46 -17.15 -14.33 3.87
C LYS A 46 -17.93 -13.75 2.69
N ASP A 47 -18.88 -12.86 2.97
CA ASP A 47 -19.78 -12.25 1.98
C ASP A 47 -19.32 -10.86 1.50
N VAL A 48 -18.09 -10.46 1.85
CA VAL A 48 -17.53 -9.15 1.46
C VAL A 48 -17.10 -9.18 -0.01
N ASN A 49 -17.73 -8.32 -0.82
CA ASN A 49 -17.37 -8.11 -2.22
C ASN A 49 -16.01 -7.41 -2.38
N SER A 50 -15.45 -7.50 -3.59
CA SER A 50 -14.04 -7.26 -3.87
C SER A 50 -13.66 -5.78 -4.06
N ASN A 51 -13.15 -5.10 -3.01
CA ASN A 51 -12.29 -3.91 -3.08
C ASN A 51 -11.33 -3.80 -1.87
N TRP A 52 -10.34 -2.89 -1.95
CA TRP A 52 -9.40 -2.58 -0.87
C TRP A 52 -10.07 -1.96 0.37
N SER A 53 -11.06 -1.08 0.19
CA SER A 53 -11.80 -0.50 1.32
C SER A 53 -12.73 -1.52 2.00
N ASP A 54 -13.16 -2.57 1.28
CA ASP A 54 -14.27 -3.41 1.75
C ASP A 54 -13.87 -4.29 2.94
N LEU A 55 -12.61 -4.77 2.99
CA LEU A 55 -12.09 -5.48 4.16
C LEU A 55 -12.06 -4.58 5.40
N GLU A 56 -11.44 -3.41 5.29
CA GLU A 56 -11.22 -2.52 6.43
C GLU A 56 -12.55 -1.98 6.96
N ILE A 57 -13.50 -1.66 6.06
CA ILE A 57 -14.86 -1.31 6.45
C ILE A 57 -15.57 -2.49 7.11
N ALA A 58 -15.39 -3.72 6.61
CA ALA A 58 -15.96 -4.90 7.25
C ALA A 58 -15.38 -5.12 8.66
N LEU A 59 -14.08 -4.90 8.85
CA LEU A 59 -13.44 -4.94 10.18
C LEU A 59 -13.98 -3.83 11.09
N GLY A 60 -14.12 -2.61 10.59
CA GLY A 60 -14.73 -1.49 11.31
C GLY A 60 -16.15 -1.79 11.78
N LYS A 61 -16.94 -2.49 10.96
CA LYS A 61 -18.27 -3.00 11.33
C LYS A 61 -18.20 -4.15 12.33
N PHE A 62 -17.30 -5.10 12.11
CA PHE A 62 -17.11 -6.28 12.96
C PHE A 62 -16.81 -5.91 14.41
N THR A 63 -16.23 -4.73 14.66
CA THR A 63 -15.94 -4.25 16.02
C THR A 63 -17.12 -4.28 16.98
N THR A 64 -18.38 -4.25 16.51
CA THR A 64 -19.57 -4.38 17.38
C THR A 64 -19.66 -5.72 18.10
N ASN A 65 -18.93 -6.72 17.61
CA ASN A 65 -18.86 -8.05 18.20
C ASN A 65 -17.77 -8.16 19.28
N LEU A 66 -16.94 -7.14 19.45
CA LEU A 66 -15.83 -7.12 20.38
C LEU A 66 -16.27 -6.45 21.68
N THR A 67 -15.95 -7.08 22.80
CA THR A 67 -16.36 -6.60 24.13
C THR A 67 -15.22 -5.94 24.90
N SER A 68 -13.98 -6.22 24.49
CA SER A 68 -12.77 -5.72 25.14
C SER A 68 -11.70 -5.35 24.11
N LEU A 69 -10.67 -4.63 24.56
CA LEU A 69 -9.47 -4.39 23.75
C LEU A 69 -8.72 -5.72 23.47
N GLU A 70 -8.75 -6.67 24.39
CA GLU A 70 -8.17 -8.01 24.19
C GLU A 70 -8.83 -8.77 23.02
N ASP A 71 -10.16 -8.69 22.88
CA ASP A 71 -10.86 -9.25 21.71
C ASP A 71 -10.38 -8.60 20.41
N PHE A 72 -10.16 -7.28 20.44
CA PHE A 72 -9.63 -6.53 19.30
C PHE A 72 -8.20 -6.95 18.97
N ASP A 73 -7.30 -7.03 19.95
CA ASP A 73 -5.90 -7.42 19.75
C ASP A 73 -5.81 -8.82 19.12
N ILE A 74 -6.60 -9.77 19.61
CA ILE A 74 -6.69 -11.12 19.04
C ILE A 74 -7.07 -11.09 17.55
N VAL A 75 -8.09 -10.30 17.20
CA VAL A 75 -8.58 -10.16 15.82
C VAL A 75 -7.56 -9.45 14.94
N ASN A 76 -7.04 -8.32 15.42
CA ASN A 76 -6.13 -7.45 14.70
C ASN A 76 -4.81 -8.17 14.42
N ASP A 77 -4.26 -8.87 15.40
CA ASP A 77 -3.01 -9.63 15.25
C ASP A 77 -3.18 -10.82 14.30
N ASP A 78 -4.26 -11.59 14.42
CA ASP A 78 -4.52 -12.74 13.55
C ASP A 78 -4.59 -12.33 12.07
N ILE A 79 -5.36 -11.28 11.77
CA ILE A 79 -5.53 -10.82 10.38
C ILE A 79 -4.29 -10.10 9.85
N ARG A 80 -3.63 -9.25 10.65
CA ARG A 80 -2.39 -8.55 10.24
C ARG A 80 -1.26 -9.54 9.99
N TYR A 81 -1.10 -10.53 10.87
CA TYR A 81 -0.09 -11.58 10.70
C TYR A 81 -0.37 -12.43 9.46
N SER A 82 -1.63 -12.82 9.22
CA SER A 82 -1.99 -13.56 8.01
C SER A 82 -1.76 -12.74 6.75
N LEU A 83 -2.13 -11.45 6.74
CA LEU A 83 -1.89 -10.56 5.60
C LEU A 83 -0.40 -10.40 5.32
N SER A 84 0.40 -10.10 6.35
CA SER A 84 1.85 -9.94 6.25
C SER A 84 2.49 -11.16 5.60
N ASN A 85 2.20 -12.36 6.11
CA ASN A 85 2.74 -13.60 5.56
C ASN A 85 2.29 -13.85 4.12
N TYR A 86 1.01 -13.59 3.82
CA TYR A 86 0.47 -13.76 2.50
C TYR A 86 1.14 -12.84 1.47
N LEU A 87 1.25 -11.55 1.78
CA LEU A 87 1.88 -10.56 0.90
C LEU A 87 3.38 -10.82 0.75
N LYS A 88 4.08 -11.20 1.82
CA LYS A 88 5.48 -11.60 1.74
C LYS A 88 5.70 -12.78 0.80
N ALA A 89 4.83 -13.79 0.85
CA ALA A 89 4.89 -14.91 -0.10
C ALA A 89 4.61 -14.45 -1.55
N GLN A 90 3.70 -13.49 -1.76
CA GLN A 90 3.48 -12.88 -3.09
C GLN A 90 4.76 -12.19 -3.58
N GLU A 91 5.41 -11.40 -2.74
CA GLU A 91 6.65 -10.71 -3.08
C GLU A 91 7.80 -11.66 -3.41
N GLU A 92 7.97 -12.74 -2.65
CA GLU A 92 9.00 -13.76 -2.86
C GLU A 92 8.80 -14.52 -4.18
N SER A 93 7.54 -14.65 -4.62
CA SER A 93 7.21 -15.30 -5.89
C SER A 93 7.46 -14.43 -7.13
N LEU A 94 7.66 -13.12 -6.96
CA LEU A 94 7.85 -12.20 -8.08
C LEU A 94 9.23 -12.34 -8.70
N VAL A 95 9.27 -12.65 -9.99
CA VAL A 95 10.50 -12.66 -10.78
C VAL A 95 10.56 -11.40 -11.65
N LEU A 96 11.41 -10.46 -11.27
CA LEU A 96 11.71 -9.27 -12.07
C LEU A 96 12.88 -9.55 -13.01
N ASN A 97 12.65 -9.42 -14.30
CA ASN A 97 13.73 -9.44 -15.29
C ASN A 97 14.17 -8.01 -15.65
N ASN A 98 15.38 -7.90 -16.22
CA ASN A 98 15.98 -6.62 -16.60
C ASN A 98 15.12 -5.80 -17.58
N GLY A 99 14.32 -6.46 -18.42
CA GLY A 99 13.40 -5.78 -19.34
C GLY A 99 12.27 -5.07 -18.61
N ILE A 100 11.64 -5.74 -17.64
CA ILE A 100 10.58 -5.17 -16.79
C ILE A 100 11.14 -4.02 -15.96
N ILE A 101 12.27 -4.23 -15.27
CA ILE A 101 12.92 -3.20 -14.45
C ILE A 101 13.22 -1.96 -15.29
N LYS A 102 13.81 -2.14 -16.49
CA LYS A 102 14.11 -1.05 -17.41
C LYS A 102 12.85 -0.31 -17.87
N SER A 103 11.78 -1.04 -18.21
CA SER A 103 10.50 -0.45 -18.64
C SER A 103 9.90 0.43 -17.54
N ILE A 104 9.84 -0.10 -16.31
CA ILE A 104 9.31 0.63 -15.15
C ILE A 104 10.18 1.86 -14.85
N THR A 105 11.50 1.70 -14.81
CA THR A 105 12.46 2.80 -14.58
C THR A 105 12.27 3.91 -15.62
N GLN A 106 12.11 3.54 -16.89
CA GLN A 106 11.84 4.48 -17.97
C GLN A 106 10.50 5.19 -17.80
N PHE A 107 9.47 4.50 -17.33
CA PHE A 107 8.16 5.11 -17.04
C PHE A 107 8.27 6.17 -15.93
N PHE A 108 8.98 5.89 -14.83
CA PHE A 108 9.20 6.87 -13.77
C PHE A 108 10.04 8.08 -14.21
N ALA A 109 10.94 7.91 -15.19
CA ALA A 109 11.69 9.02 -15.78
C ALA A 109 10.87 9.78 -16.85
N LYS A 110 10.03 9.07 -17.60
CA LYS A 110 9.31 9.56 -18.79
C LYS A 110 7.87 8.99 -18.82
N PRO A 111 6.99 9.45 -17.92
CA PRO A 111 5.62 8.95 -17.82
C PRO A 111 4.74 9.28 -19.03
N GLU A 112 5.21 10.17 -19.90
CA GLU A 112 4.53 10.54 -21.14
C GLU A 112 4.61 9.46 -22.23
N THR A 113 5.54 8.52 -22.12
CA THR A 113 5.83 7.54 -23.19
C THR A 113 4.64 6.70 -23.64
N PRO A 114 3.74 6.20 -22.76
CA PRO A 114 2.55 5.46 -23.20
C PRO A 114 1.38 6.37 -23.64
N LEU A 115 1.50 7.70 -23.57
CA LEU A 115 0.38 8.60 -23.86
C LEU A 115 0.15 8.76 -25.38
N PRO A 116 -1.10 8.99 -25.81
CA PRO A 116 -1.40 9.38 -27.19
C PRO A 116 -0.61 10.63 -27.62
N LEU A 117 -0.29 10.75 -28.91
CA LEU A 117 0.60 11.79 -29.45
C LEU A 117 0.25 13.23 -29.00
N THR A 118 -1.04 13.56 -28.92
CA THR A 118 -1.50 14.88 -28.47
C THR A 118 -1.11 15.16 -27.01
N GLU A 119 -1.34 14.17 -26.14
CA GLU A 119 -1.02 14.24 -24.72
C GLU A 119 0.49 14.21 -24.47
N LEU A 120 1.20 13.35 -25.20
CA LEU A 120 2.66 13.30 -25.23
C LEU A 120 3.24 14.70 -25.52
N ARG A 121 2.80 15.36 -26.60
CA ARG A 121 3.29 16.70 -26.98
C ARG A 121 2.98 17.74 -25.91
N ARG A 122 1.78 17.67 -25.32
CA ARG A 122 1.37 18.57 -24.23
C ARG A 122 2.29 18.43 -23.02
N LEU A 123 2.55 17.20 -22.57
CA LEU A 123 3.38 16.95 -21.40
C LEU A 123 4.86 17.26 -21.67
N VAL A 124 5.40 16.92 -22.84
CA VAL A 124 6.77 17.29 -23.24
C VAL A 124 6.94 18.81 -23.28
N LYS A 125 5.98 19.55 -23.85
CA LYS A 125 6.01 21.02 -23.86
C LYS A 125 6.03 21.61 -22.44
N TYR A 126 5.25 21.03 -21.53
CA TYR A 126 5.24 21.44 -20.12
C TYR A 126 6.58 21.15 -19.45
N LYS A 127 7.10 19.93 -19.61
CA LYS A 127 8.39 19.45 -19.06
C LYS A 127 9.58 20.31 -19.53
N ASN A 128 9.55 20.80 -20.77
CA ASN A 128 10.60 21.67 -21.33
C ASN A 128 10.73 23.03 -20.61
N LYS A 129 9.75 23.47 -19.82
CA LYS A 129 9.92 24.64 -18.93
C LYS A 129 11.00 24.43 -17.86
N TRP A 130 11.39 23.19 -17.62
CA TRP A 130 12.36 22.77 -16.60
C TRP A 130 13.61 22.14 -17.21
N SER A 131 13.95 22.52 -18.44
CA SER A 131 15.04 21.94 -19.24
C SER A 131 16.44 22.15 -18.68
N SER A 132 16.65 23.17 -17.86
CA SER A 132 17.94 23.54 -17.25
C SER A 132 18.08 23.14 -15.78
N SER A 133 17.26 22.21 -15.28
CA SER A 133 17.23 21.83 -13.87
C SER A 133 17.33 20.31 -13.69
N GLN A 134 17.95 19.89 -12.59
CA GLN A 134 17.81 18.52 -12.11
C GLN A 134 16.35 18.23 -11.74
N TRP A 135 15.92 16.99 -12.00
CA TRP A 135 14.59 16.53 -11.62
C TRP A 135 14.66 15.56 -10.46
N ASN A 136 13.78 15.79 -9.49
CA ASN A 136 13.66 14.98 -8.28
C ASN A 136 12.33 14.26 -8.32
N VAL A 137 12.37 12.94 -8.26
CA VAL A 137 11.21 12.06 -8.22
C VAL A 137 11.09 11.50 -6.82
N ASN A 138 9.90 11.60 -6.23
CA ASN A 138 9.56 10.97 -4.96
C ASN A 138 8.38 10.02 -5.20
N ILE A 139 8.34 8.93 -4.47
CA ILE A 139 7.25 7.96 -4.51
C ILE A 139 6.60 7.94 -3.13
N VAL A 140 5.27 8.07 -3.09
CA VAL A 140 4.44 7.72 -1.94
C VAL A 140 3.62 6.51 -2.35
N THR A 141 3.69 5.44 -1.56
CA THR A 141 2.98 4.21 -1.85
C THR A 141 2.08 3.80 -0.70
N PHE A 142 0.87 3.38 -1.05
CA PHE A 142 -0.11 2.78 -0.14
C PHE A 142 0.03 1.26 -0.07
N ASN A 143 0.94 0.68 -0.86
CA ASN A 143 1.19 -0.76 -0.87
C ASN A 143 2.10 -1.13 0.30
N TYR A 144 1.81 -2.27 0.91
CA TYR A 144 2.63 -2.82 1.99
C TYR A 144 3.92 -3.48 1.48
N THR A 145 4.02 -3.74 0.17
CA THR A 145 5.07 -4.57 -0.39
C THR A 145 6.34 -3.79 -0.73
N GLN A 146 7.51 -4.46 -0.70
CA GLN A 146 8.80 -3.86 -1.06
C GLN A 146 9.13 -3.96 -2.56
N ILE A 147 8.12 -3.90 -3.43
CA ILE A 147 8.34 -4.11 -4.88
C ILE A 147 9.07 -2.95 -5.53
N VAL A 148 8.80 -1.71 -5.08
CA VAL A 148 9.50 -0.52 -5.58
C VAL A 148 11.00 -0.62 -5.26
N GLU A 149 11.32 -1.07 -4.04
CA GLU A 149 12.65 -1.32 -3.52
C GLU A 149 13.37 -2.42 -4.30
N LYS A 150 12.67 -3.50 -4.66
CA LYS A 150 13.21 -4.56 -5.52
C LYS A 150 13.53 -4.08 -6.93
N ILE A 151 12.79 -3.09 -7.46
CA ILE A 151 13.04 -2.51 -8.79
C ILE A 151 14.20 -1.53 -8.77
N PHE A 152 14.32 -0.73 -7.71
CA PHE A 152 15.31 0.34 -7.58
C PHE A 152 16.46 0.03 -6.61
N GLU A 153 16.60 -1.23 -6.19
CA GLU A 153 17.66 -1.72 -5.30
C GLU A 153 17.83 -0.90 -4.00
N ASN A 154 16.73 -0.45 -3.38
CA ASN A 154 16.74 0.36 -2.15
C ASN A 154 17.60 1.65 -2.21
N SER A 155 17.89 2.15 -3.41
CA SER A 155 18.88 3.21 -3.57
C SER A 155 18.28 4.61 -3.50
N ASN A 156 18.52 5.28 -2.37
CA ASN A 156 18.26 6.71 -2.24
C ASN A 156 19.15 7.49 -3.20
N ASN A 157 18.58 8.49 -3.89
CA ASN A 157 19.27 9.31 -4.89
C ASN A 157 19.70 8.56 -6.15
N LEU A 158 18.97 7.50 -6.53
CA LEU A 158 19.22 6.74 -7.74
C LEU A 158 18.97 7.56 -9.00
N LYS A 159 19.91 7.54 -9.94
CA LYS A 159 19.69 8.09 -11.28
C LYS A 159 18.80 7.15 -12.08
N ILE A 160 17.56 7.58 -12.34
CA ILE A 160 16.57 6.81 -13.11
C ILE A 160 16.45 7.27 -14.57
N GLY A 161 17.04 8.41 -14.92
CA GLY A 161 17.03 8.89 -16.30
C GLY A 161 17.75 10.22 -16.51
N ASN A 162 17.54 10.79 -17.69
CA ASN A 162 18.00 12.14 -18.04
C ASN A 162 16.86 12.90 -18.74
N HIS A 163 16.81 14.21 -18.52
CA HIS A 163 16.04 15.16 -19.30
C HIS A 163 16.99 16.25 -19.80
N HIS A 164 17.15 16.33 -21.13
CA HIS A 164 18.25 17.07 -21.76
C HIS A 164 19.60 16.69 -21.13
N ASN A 165 20.37 17.67 -20.65
CA ASN A 165 21.69 17.47 -20.05
C ASN A 165 21.63 17.27 -18.52
N HIS A 166 20.44 17.16 -17.94
CA HIS A 166 20.26 17.03 -16.49
C HIS A 166 19.73 15.67 -16.08
N THR A 167 20.13 15.24 -14.89
CA THR A 167 19.74 13.96 -14.30
C THR A 167 18.31 14.00 -13.77
N ILE A 168 17.64 12.86 -13.84
CA ILE A 168 16.40 12.58 -13.11
C ILE A 168 16.76 11.59 -12.00
N GLN A 169 16.54 11.99 -10.76
CA GLN A 169 16.88 11.22 -9.57
C GLN A 169 15.63 10.80 -8.81
N LEU A 170 15.54 9.51 -8.48
CA LEU A 170 14.63 9.02 -7.44
C LEU A 170 15.24 9.37 -6.08
N ARG A 171 14.53 10.18 -5.30
CA ARG A 171 15.00 10.74 -4.03
C ARG A 171 14.52 9.94 -2.83
N SER A 172 13.25 9.54 -2.83
CA SER A 172 12.67 8.75 -1.74
C SER A 172 11.51 7.87 -2.22
N VAL A 173 11.28 6.81 -1.45
CA VAL A 173 10.08 5.96 -1.50
C VAL A 173 9.51 5.92 -0.08
N ASN A 174 8.27 6.38 0.10
CA ASN A 174 7.62 6.51 1.39
C ASN A 174 6.40 5.58 1.45
N HIS A 175 6.40 4.63 2.39
CA HIS A 175 5.31 3.70 2.65
C HIS A 175 4.43 4.22 3.78
N ILE A 176 3.33 4.89 3.43
CA ILE A 176 2.47 5.56 4.44
C ILE A 176 1.60 4.61 5.26
N HIS A 177 1.53 3.34 4.85
CA HIS A 177 0.88 2.27 5.63
C HIS A 177 1.90 1.26 6.20
N GLY A 178 3.19 1.64 6.23
CA GLY A 178 4.26 0.71 6.57
C GLY A 178 4.46 -0.40 5.55
N LEU A 179 5.24 -1.40 5.95
CA LEU A 179 5.66 -2.55 5.16
C LEU A 179 5.11 -3.85 5.75
N VAL A 180 5.08 -4.90 4.93
CA VAL A 180 4.67 -6.26 5.36
C VAL A 180 5.42 -6.73 6.61
N ASP A 181 6.69 -6.37 6.75
CA ASP A 181 7.59 -6.80 7.81
C ASP A 181 7.90 -5.70 8.85
N LYS A 182 7.34 -4.50 8.67
CA LYS A 182 7.61 -3.36 9.54
C LYS A 182 6.42 -2.40 9.60
N ASP A 183 5.87 -2.21 10.80
CA ASP A 183 4.92 -1.16 11.12
C ASP A 183 3.67 -1.13 10.20
N LEU A 184 3.16 -2.30 9.80
CA LEU A 184 1.98 -2.42 8.92
C LEU A 184 0.75 -1.77 9.55
N ILE A 185 0.22 -0.75 8.89
CA ILE A 185 -1.00 -0.03 9.29
C ILE A 185 -2.18 -0.57 8.48
N MET A 186 -2.97 -1.45 9.08
CA MET A 186 -4.26 -1.89 8.56
C MET A 186 -5.36 -1.29 9.43
N GLY A 187 -6.36 -0.70 8.79
CA GLY A 187 -7.43 -0.07 9.55
C GLY A 187 -8.30 0.83 8.70
N ILE A 188 -9.24 1.49 9.36
CA ILE A 188 -10.17 2.42 8.73
C ILE A 188 -9.58 3.84 8.69
N ASN A 189 -10.13 4.69 7.83
CA ASN A 189 -9.64 6.05 7.62
C ASN A 189 -10.04 7.00 8.76
N ASP A 190 -11.21 6.79 9.36
CA ASP A 190 -11.72 7.68 10.41
C ASP A 190 -12.74 6.97 11.32
N VAL A 191 -12.98 7.56 12.49
CA VAL A 191 -13.84 7.00 13.55
C VAL A 191 -15.30 6.84 13.11
N SER A 192 -15.77 7.55 12.07
CA SER A 192 -17.15 7.34 11.57
C SER A 192 -17.35 5.97 10.92
N GLN A 193 -16.27 5.30 10.51
CA GLN A 193 -16.28 3.95 9.95
C GLN A 193 -16.22 2.87 11.06
N LEU A 194 -16.12 3.27 12.33
CA LEU A 194 -16.08 2.40 13.50
C LEU A 194 -17.48 2.23 14.09
N SER A 195 -18.05 1.04 13.97
CA SER A 195 -19.41 0.79 14.45
C SER A 195 -19.50 0.66 15.98
N ASN A 196 -18.44 0.18 16.64
CA ASN A 196 -18.44 0.04 18.09
C ASN A 196 -18.05 1.36 18.79
N LYS A 197 -19.06 1.99 19.41
CA LYS A 197 -18.90 3.26 20.12
C LYS A 197 -18.02 3.17 21.36
N SER A 198 -17.85 2.00 21.98
CA SER A 198 -16.98 1.87 23.17
C SER A 198 -15.51 2.14 22.88
N PHE A 199 -15.09 2.04 21.60
CA PHE A 199 -13.72 2.30 21.18
C PHE A 199 -13.48 3.71 20.64
N HIS A 200 -14.52 4.55 20.53
CA HIS A 200 -14.40 5.89 19.91
C HIS A 200 -13.46 6.84 20.65
N GLU A 201 -13.26 6.61 21.95
CA GLU A 201 -12.39 7.41 22.82
C GLU A 201 -11.21 6.59 23.38
N ASN A 202 -11.05 5.33 22.94
CA ASN A 202 -9.97 4.46 23.42
C ASN A 202 -8.69 4.72 22.60
N ILE A 203 -7.69 5.37 23.22
CA ILE A 203 -6.47 5.80 22.52
C ILE A 203 -5.70 4.61 21.93
N ASP A 204 -5.53 3.52 22.68
CA ASP A 204 -4.78 2.34 22.22
C ASP A 204 -5.41 1.73 20.96
N PHE A 205 -6.75 1.64 20.92
CA PHE A 205 -7.49 1.22 19.74
C PHE A 205 -7.32 2.21 18.58
N LEU A 206 -7.47 3.51 18.84
CA LEU A 206 -7.41 4.55 17.81
C LEU A 206 -6.02 4.60 17.15
N GLU A 207 -4.96 4.51 17.94
CA GLU A 207 -3.56 4.45 17.47
C GLU A 207 -3.25 3.14 16.72
N SER A 208 -4.04 2.09 16.90
CA SER A 208 -3.86 0.81 16.23
C SER A 208 -4.68 0.66 14.94
N PHE A 209 -5.85 1.30 14.85
CA PHE A 209 -6.86 0.99 13.83
C PHE A 209 -7.36 2.18 13.02
N ILE A 210 -7.14 3.42 13.47
CA ILE A 210 -7.48 4.63 12.69
C ILE A 210 -6.22 5.11 11.99
N LYS A 211 -6.15 4.90 10.67
CA LYS A 211 -4.92 5.09 9.87
C LYS A 211 -4.21 6.43 10.08
N PRO A 212 -4.88 7.60 10.04
CA PRO A 212 -4.20 8.87 10.30
C PRO A 212 -3.58 8.95 11.70
N ILE A 213 -4.23 8.38 12.71
CA ILE A 213 -3.76 8.39 14.11
C ILE A 213 -2.59 7.41 14.24
N ALA A 214 -2.73 6.20 13.70
CA ALA A 214 -1.67 5.19 13.66
C ALA A 214 -0.40 5.71 12.95
N ASN A 215 -0.57 6.40 11.82
CA ASN A 215 0.53 6.98 11.07
C ASN A 215 1.29 8.05 11.89
N GLN A 216 0.56 8.89 12.64
CA GLN A 216 1.15 9.87 13.56
C GLN A 216 1.88 9.20 14.73
N ALA A 217 1.28 8.20 15.35
CA ALA A 217 1.87 7.46 16.47
C ALA A 217 3.19 6.75 16.05
N LEU A 218 3.22 6.19 14.85
CA LEU A 218 4.38 5.50 14.28
C LEU A 218 5.40 6.46 13.60
N GLN A 219 5.10 7.75 13.53
CA GLN A 219 5.94 8.77 12.86
C GLN A 219 6.23 8.45 11.39
N HIS A 220 5.24 7.90 10.67
CA HIS A 220 5.39 7.50 9.26
C HIS A 220 5.34 8.67 8.27
N ALA A 221 5.07 9.89 8.71
CA ALA A 221 5.24 11.14 7.96
C ALA A 221 5.22 12.37 8.87
#